data_AF-A0A4Y1ZKU3-F1
#
_entry.id   AF-A0A4Y1ZKU3-F1
#
_cell.length_a   1.000
_cell.length_b   1.000
_cell.length_c   1.000
_cell.angle_alpha   90.00
_cell.angle_beta   90.00
_cell.angle_gamma   90.00
#
_symmetry.space_group_name_H-M   'P 1'
#
loop_
_entity.id
_entity.type
_entity.pdbx_description
1 polymer ?
#
loop_
_entity_poly.entity_id
_entity_poly.type
_entity_poly.pdbx_seq_one_letter_code
_entity_poly.pdbx_strand_id
1 'polypeptide(L)'
;MDQGIIRNLKTIYSRNLLLKLVEEGYDDLRSFWKNLTIFDAIYYVDAAWKLVKRSTVKKSWRAILSDKENEIPTNDDDSAHLQRKILEDLRKLDCSENVDEEAVEQ
;
A
#
# COMPACT_ATOMS: atom_id res chain seq x y z
N MET A 1 -1.32 4.67 -10.75
CA MET A 1 -1.68 3.59 -9.81
C MET A 1 -3.21 3.54 -9.75
N ASP A 2 -3.83 2.36 -9.88
CA ASP A 2 -5.29 2.27 -9.81
C ASP A 2 -5.80 2.62 -8.40
N GLN A 3 -6.78 3.54 -8.35
CA GLN A 3 -7.47 3.95 -7.12
C GLN A 3 -8.16 2.78 -6.43
N GLY A 4 -8.40 1.67 -7.15
CA GLY A 4 -8.94 0.43 -6.62
C GLY A 4 -8.16 -0.16 -5.44
N ILE A 5 -6.82 -0.12 -5.42
CA ILE A 5 -6.07 -0.61 -4.25
C ILE A 5 -6.32 0.27 -3.05
N ILE A 6 -6.19 1.58 -3.21
CA ILE A 6 -6.32 2.55 -2.11
C ILE A 6 -7.73 2.44 -1.52
N ARG A 7 -8.75 2.33 -2.37
CA ARG A 7 -10.13 2.11 -1.93
C ARG A 7 -10.30 0.80 -1.16
N ASN A 8 -9.70 -0.29 -1.65
CA ASN A 8 -9.76 -1.59 -0.97
C ASN A 8 -9.06 -1.53 0.41
N LEU A 9 -7.86 -0.95 0.47
CA LEU A 9 -7.12 -0.78 1.71
C LEU A 9 -7.92 0.04 2.74
N LYS A 10 -8.48 1.19 2.33
CA LYS A 10 -9.36 2.01 3.19
C LYS A 10 -10.58 1.23 3.67
N THR A 11 -11.20 0.43 2.79
CA THR A 11 -12.37 -0.38 3.15
C THR A 11 -12.03 -1.41 4.22
N ILE A 12 -10.90 -2.11 4.07
CA ILE A 12 -10.45 -3.12 5.05
C ILE A 12 -10.08 -2.44 6.37
N TYR A 13 -9.34 -1.34 6.32
CA TYR A 13 -8.98 -0.56 7.49
C TYR A 13 -10.21 -0.09 8.28
N SER A 14 -11.18 0.54 7.60
CA SER A 14 -12.41 1.01 8.24
C SER A 14 -13.24 -0.14 8.82
N ARG A 15 -13.31 -1.29 8.13
CA ARG A 15 -13.98 -2.48 8.66
C ARG A 15 -13.32 -2.95 9.95
N ASN A 16 -11.99 -3.00 10.00
CA ASN A 16 -11.26 -3.46 11.19
C ASN A 16 -11.47 -2.51 12.37
N LEU A 17 -11.48 -1.19 12.15
CA LEU A 17 -11.79 -0.22 13.20
C LEU A 17 -13.21 -0.39 13.74
N LEU A 18 -14.20 -0.63 12.87
CA LEU A 18 -15.57 -0.87 13.30
C LEU A 18 -15.72 -2.18 14.08
N LEU A 19 -14.97 -3.22 13.71
CA LEU A 19 -14.93 -4.46 14.48
C LEU A 19 -14.34 -4.21 15.87
N LYS A 20 -13.21 -3.49 15.97
CA LYS A 20 -12.61 -3.12 17.25
C LYS A 20 -13.60 -2.36 18.14
N LEU A 21 -14.29 -1.37 17.58
CA LEU A 21 -15.32 -0.59 18.30
C LEU A 21 -16.37 -1.50 18.95
N VAL A 22 -16.86 -2.49 18.20
CA VAL A 22 -17.87 -3.45 18.67
C VAL A 22 -17.30 -4.44 19.69
N GLU A 23 -16.08 -4.95 19.46
CA GLU A 23 -15.41 -5.92 20.32
C GLU A 23 -15.02 -5.31 21.68
N GLU A 24 -14.55 -4.07 21.69
CA GLU A 24 -14.17 -3.35 22.91
C GLU A 24 -15.37 -2.72 23.63
N GLY A 25 -16.58 -2.79 23.04
CA GLY A 25 -17.83 -2.40 23.68
C GLY A 25 -17.97 -0.90 23.93
N TYR A 26 -17.38 -0.06 23.06
CA TYR A 26 -17.53 1.38 23.19
C TYR A 26 -18.97 1.82 22.92
N ASP A 27 -19.54 2.59 23.85
CA ASP A 27 -20.89 3.14 23.74
C ASP A 27 -21.00 4.24 22.65
N ASP A 28 -19.90 4.93 22.36
CA ASP A 28 -19.87 6.02 21.39
C ASP A 28 -18.54 6.13 20.62
N LEU A 29 -18.64 6.65 19.39
CA LEU A 29 -17.49 6.82 18.49
C LEU A 29 -16.43 7.78 19.04
N ARG A 30 -16.84 8.84 19.75
CA ARG A 30 -15.89 9.85 20.25
C ARG A 30 -14.99 9.26 21.34
N SER A 31 -15.52 8.40 22.21
CA SER A 31 -14.72 7.68 23.20
C SER A 31 -13.72 6.73 22.55
N PHE A 32 -14.11 6.04 21.49
CA PHE A 32 -13.20 5.22 20.69
C PHE A 32 -12.06 6.03 20.06
N TRP A 33 -12.39 7.12 19.35
CA TRP A 33 -11.39 7.94 18.66
C TRP A 33 -10.40 8.63 19.60
N LYS A 34 -10.80 8.91 20.85
CA LYS A 34 -9.88 9.44 21.87
C LYS A 34 -8.84 8.42 22.34
N ASN A 35 -9.17 7.13 22.28
CA ASN A 35 -8.29 6.05 22.72
C ASN A 35 -7.47 5.43 21.57
N LEU A 36 -7.82 5.74 20.32
CA LEU A 36 -7.08 5.25 19.16
C LEU A 36 -5.75 6.00 19.02
N THR A 37 -4.64 5.29 19.22
CA THR A 37 -3.30 5.87 19.10
C THR A 37 -2.81 5.86 17.65
N ILE A 38 -1.74 6.62 17.36
CA ILE A 38 -1.05 6.54 16.07
C ILE A 38 -0.46 5.14 15.86
N PHE A 39 0.03 4.51 16.94
CA PHE A 39 0.56 3.15 16.88
C PHE A 39 -0.51 2.13 16.46
N ASP A 40 -1.72 2.25 17.05
CA ASP A 40 -2.88 1.46 16.62
C ASP A 40 -3.19 1.69 15.14
N ALA A 41 -3.22 2.95 14.69
CA ALA A 41 -3.51 3.28 13.30
C ALA A 41 -2.49 2.65 12.34
N ILE A 42 -1.20 2.71 12.65
CA ILE A 42 -0.14 2.06 11.86
C ILE A 42 -0.35 0.55 11.82
N TYR A 43 -0.63 -0.07 12.97
CA TYR A 43 -0.91 -1.50 13.06
C TYR A 43 -2.11 -1.90 12.19
N TYR A 44 -3.19 -1.13 12.22
CA TYR A 44 -4.37 -1.40 11.40
C TYR A 44 -4.12 -1.20 9.91
N VAL A 45 -3.26 -0.26 9.52
CA VAL A 45 -2.84 -0.10 8.13
C VAL A 45 -2.03 -1.31 7.67
N ASP A 46 -1.06 -1.78 8.47
CA ASP A 46 -0.28 -3.00 8.17
C ASP A 46 -1.19 -4.24 8.06
N ALA A 47 -2.09 -4.43 9.03
CA ALA A 47 -3.05 -5.52 9.01
C ALA A 47 -3.96 -5.46 7.77
N ALA A 48 -4.44 -4.27 7.41
CA ALA A 48 -5.26 -4.08 6.22
C ALA A 48 -4.47 -4.35 4.93
N TRP A 49 -3.20 -3.93 4.87
CA TRP A 49 -2.32 -4.17 3.72
C TRP A 49 -2.07 -5.66 3.49
N LYS A 50 -1.82 -6.43 4.56
CA LYS A 50 -1.65 -7.90 4.49
C LYS A 50 -2.88 -8.63 3.92
N LEU A 51 -4.07 -8.05 4.06
CA LEU A 51 -5.33 -8.60 3.54
C LEU A 51 -5.62 -8.18 2.08
N VAL A 52 -4.89 -7.20 1.54
CA VAL A 52 -5.02 -6.83 0.13
C VAL A 52 -4.50 -7.99 -0.74
N LYS A 53 -5.37 -8.52 -1.59
CA LYS A 53 -5.00 -9.62 -2.51
C LYS A 53 -3.89 -9.20 -3.46
N ARG A 54 -2.86 -10.03 -3.61
CA ARG A 54 -1.76 -9.82 -4.59
C ARG A 54 -2.28 -9.61 -6.02
N SER A 55 -3.37 -10.27 -6.39
CA SER A 55 -4.03 -10.09 -7.69
C SER A 55 -4.55 -8.67 -7.91
N THR A 56 -5.01 -7.99 -6.85
CA THR A 56 -5.49 -6.61 -6.89
C THR A 56 -4.31 -5.67 -7.10
N VAL A 57 -3.20 -5.90 -6.40
CA VAL A 57 -1.95 -5.15 -6.61
C VAL A 57 -1.45 -5.35 -8.04
N LYS A 58 -1.36 -6.59 -8.53
CA LYS A 58 -0.95 -6.87 -9.91
C LYS A 58 -1.85 -6.19 -10.95
N LYS A 59 -3.18 -6.22 -10.74
CA LYS A 59 -4.15 -5.54 -11.63
C LYS A 59 -3.95 -4.03 -11.66
N SER A 60 -3.72 -3.42 -10.50
CA SER A 60 -3.55 -1.96 -10.38
C SER A 60 -2.32 -1.41 -11.11
N TRP A 61 -1.31 -2.26 -11.28
CA TRP A 61 -0.07 -1.92 -11.94
C TRP A 61 -0.15 -2.17 -13.45
N ARG A 62 -1.16 -2.90 -13.95
CA ARG A 62 -1.32 -3.13 -15.39
C ARG A 62 -1.47 -1.84 -16.17
N ALA A 63 -2.20 -0.85 -15.67
CA ALA A 63 -2.31 0.43 -16.38
C ALA A 63 -0.95 1.14 -16.52
N ILE A 64 -0.05 0.99 -15.55
CA ILE A 64 1.30 1.58 -15.59
C ILE A 64 2.24 0.73 -16.46
N LEU A 65 2.12 -0.60 -16.38
CA LEU A 65 2.98 -1.55 -17.09
C LEU A 65 2.57 -1.77 -18.55
N SER A 66 1.28 -1.72 -18.88
CA SER A 66 0.79 -1.92 -20.25
C SER A 66 1.05 -0.71 -21.15
N ASP A 67 1.24 0.51 -20.60
CA ASP A 67 1.76 1.63 -21.40
C ASP A 67 3.20 1.37 -21.90
N LYS A 68 3.95 0.47 -21.24
CA LYS A 68 5.24 -0.03 -21.72
C LYS A 68 5.12 -1.32 -22.54
N GLU A 69 3.92 -1.90 -22.66
CA GLU A 69 3.71 -3.18 -23.33
C GLU A 69 3.60 -3.06 -24.86
N ASN A 70 3.28 -1.87 -25.37
CA ASN A 70 3.31 -1.58 -26.81
C ASN A 70 4.73 -1.54 -27.41
N GLU A 71 5.77 -1.72 -26.58
CA GLU A 71 7.17 -1.89 -26.98
C GLU A 71 7.71 -3.31 -26.64
N ILE A 72 6.87 -4.32 -26.33
CA ILE A 72 7.39 -5.66 -26.02
C ILE A 72 7.61 -6.43 -27.33
N PRO A 73 8.87 -6.71 -27.70
CA PRO A 73 9.16 -7.65 -28.76
C PRO A 73 8.92 -9.06 -28.22
N THR A 74 8.31 -9.92 -29.03
CA THR A 74 7.87 -11.28 -28.68
C THR A 74 9.00 -12.30 -28.51
N ASN A 75 10.22 -11.87 -28.20
CA ASN A 75 11.39 -12.73 -28.07
C ASN A 75 11.84 -12.85 -26.61
N ASP A 76 12.28 -14.04 -26.20
CA ASP A 76 12.60 -14.36 -24.79
C ASP A 76 13.74 -13.48 -24.22
N ASP A 77 14.64 -13.00 -25.10
CA ASP A 77 15.75 -12.11 -24.73
C ASP A 77 15.26 -10.69 -24.37
N ASP A 78 14.18 -10.23 -25.01
CA ASP A 78 13.62 -8.90 -24.78
C ASP A 78 12.79 -8.84 -23.48
N SER A 79 12.22 -9.97 -23.05
CA SER A 79 11.55 -10.11 -21.74
C SER A 79 12.54 -9.94 -20.58
N ALA A 80 13.73 -10.54 -20.69
CA ALA A 80 14.80 -10.38 -19.70
C ALA A 80 15.32 -8.93 -19.66
N HIS A 81 15.43 -8.28 -20.81
CA HIS A 81 15.82 -6.88 -20.92
C HIS A 81 14.77 -5.94 -20.30
N LEU A 82 13.47 -6.18 -20.55
CA LEU A 82 12.38 -5.42 -19.95
C LEU A 82 12.34 -5.56 -18.43
N GLN A 83 12.56 -6.78 -17.91
CA GLN A 83 12.65 -7.01 -16.46
C GLN A 83 13.81 -6.25 -15.82
N ARG A 84 15.00 -6.22 -16.47
CA ARG A 84 16.14 -5.41 -16.02
C ARG A 84 15.84 -3.92 -16.03
N LYS A 85 15.22 -3.41 -17.09
CA LYS A 85 14.82 -2.00 -17.23
C LYS A 85 13.80 -1.59 -16.15
N ILE A 86 12.80 -2.44 -15.89
CA ILE A 86 11.82 -2.21 -14.81
C ILE A 86 12.51 -2.20 -13.44
N LEU A 87 13.44 -3.13 -13.20
CA LEU A 87 14.21 -3.18 -11.95
C LEU A 87 15.09 -1.93 -11.76
N GLU A 88 15.73 -1.45 -12.82
CA GLU A 88 16.50 -0.19 -12.78
C GLU A 88 15.63 1.04 -12.56
N ASP A 89 14.46 1.12 -13.21
CA ASP A 89 13.52 2.22 -13.03
C ASP A 89 12.94 2.23 -11.60
N LEU A 90 12.68 1.06 -11.01
CA LEU A 90 12.26 0.94 -9.61
C LEU A 90 13.39 1.34 -8.65
N ARG A 91 14.64 0.99 -8.95
CA ARG A 91 15.81 1.40 -8.15
C ARG A 91 16.04 2.91 -8.20
N LYS A 92 15.66 3.58 -9.31
CA LYS A 92 15.68 5.04 -9.43
C LYS A 92 14.52 5.71 -8.68
N LEU A 93 13.41 5.01 -8.48
CA LEU A 93 12.23 5.49 -7.75
C LEU A 93 12.36 5.29 -6.24
N ASP A 94 13.28 4.43 -5.79
CA ASP A 94 13.68 4.30 -4.38
C ASP A 94 14.48 5.54 -3.93
N CYS A 95 13.84 6.70 -4.03
CA CYS A 95 14.22 7.89 -3.29
C CYS A 95 13.69 7.66 -1.87
N SER A 96 14.41 6.85 -1.11
CA SER A 96 14.36 6.94 0.34
C SER A 96 14.75 8.37 0.69
N GLU A 97 13.75 9.22 0.89
CA GLU A 97 13.94 10.42 1.69
C GLU A 97 14.30 9.88 3.07
N ASN A 98 15.60 9.77 3.33
CA ASN A 98 16.10 9.48 4.66
C ASN A 98 15.54 10.60 5.52
N VAL A 99 14.49 10.30 6.27
CA VAL A 99 14.04 11.18 7.33
C VAL A 99 15.18 11.15 8.33
N ASP A 100 16.02 12.18 8.29
CA ASP A 100 17.11 12.34 9.25
C ASP A 100 16.52 12.14 10.65
N GLU A 101 17.07 11.17 11.39
CA GLU A 101 16.64 10.77 12.74
C GLU A 101 16.79 11.88 13.80
N GLU A 102 17.08 13.12 13.40
CA GLU A 102 17.44 14.23 14.28
C GLU A 102 16.25 15.11 14.74
N ALA A 103 15.00 14.67 14.55
CA ALA A 103 13.81 15.41 14.99
C ALA A 103 13.02 14.73 16.14
N VAL A 104 13.61 13.74 16.82
CA VAL A 104 13.03 13.13 18.04
C VAL A 104 13.87 13.44 19.26
N GLU A 105 14.18 14.72 19.50
CA GLU A 105 14.40 15.21 20.86
C GLU A 105 13.79 16.61 21.00
N GLN A 106 12.62 16.68 21.64
CA GLN A 106 12.25 17.67 22.66
C GLN A 106 10.91 17.34 23.32
#